data_AF-A0A7J2KJG5-F1
#
_entry.id   AF-A0A7J2KJG5-F1
#
_cell.length_a   1.000
_cell.length_b   1.000
_cell.length_c   1.000
_cell.angle_alpha   90.00
_cell.angle_beta   90.00
_cell.angle_gamma   90.00
#
_symmetry.space_group_name_H-M   'P 1'
#
loop_
_entity.id
_entity.type
_entity.pdbx_description
1 polymer ?
#
loop_
_entity_poly.entity_id
_entity_poly.type
_entity_poly.pdbx_seq_one_letter_code
_entity_poly.pdbx_strand_id
1 'polypeptide(L)'
;MDNLDLIFEEQMSLIKKYSVIENHNVKHVLIKDIPVNIDSVKGQIILKDRLWRVTEECGELYEAMVEENKSHILEEISDILHFMLELMILSGISPKYLCSEIIRSDYNNNCKLKIIFFNTDFFRYILNKDLIFDIIMPLTFAGNCLKNKPWKQAFIITDIKKYHKYIIDSFVCLIKLCKYYGISSEDLYELYITKNKINQKRIKTKY
;
A
#
# COMPACT_ATOMS: atom_id res chain seq x y z
N MET A 1 15.82 -1.97 15.15
CA MET A 1 14.98 -1.26 14.16
C MET A 1 13.62 -1.95 14.16
N ASP A 2 12.53 -1.20 14.14
CA ASP A 2 11.17 -1.77 14.23
C ASP A 2 10.78 -2.50 12.94
N ASN A 3 9.90 -3.50 13.03
CA ASN A 3 9.40 -4.26 11.88
C ASN A 3 8.75 -3.37 10.82
N LEU A 4 8.03 -2.31 11.20
CA LEU A 4 7.45 -1.36 10.26
C LEU A 4 8.54 -0.60 9.48
N ASP A 5 9.57 -0.13 10.18
CA ASP A 5 10.67 0.59 9.53
C ASP A 5 11.40 -0.33 8.54
N LEU A 6 11.67 -1.57 8.95
CA LEU A 6 12.31 -2.58 8.10
C LEU A 6 11.49 -2.89 6.84
N ILE A 7 10.18 -3.06 6.96
CA ILE A 7 9.29 -3.31 5.82
C ILE A 7 9.36 -2.14 4.82
N PHE A 8 9.32 -0.89 5.28
CA PHE A 8 9.40 0.28 4.41
C PHE A 8 10.78 0.43 3.73
N GLU A 9 11.85 0.14 4.46
CA GLU A 9 13.22 0.18 3.91
C GLU A 9 13.43 -0.89 2.83
N GLU A 10 12.98 -2.12 3.09
CA GLU A 10 13.04 -3.21 2.12
C GLU A 10 12.17 -2.91 0.89
N GLN A 11 10.96 -2.36 1.08
CA GLN A 11 10.09 -2.01 -0.04
C GLN A 11 10.70 -0.87 -0.88
N MET A 12 11.30 0.14 -0.23
CA MET A 12 12.01 1.20 -0.95
C MET A 12 13.18 0.63 -1.78
N SER A 13 13.92 -0.32 -1.23
CA SER A 13 14.99 -1.03 -1.97
C SER A 13 14.44 -1.79 -3.17
N LEU A 14 13.30 -2.47 -2.99
CA LEU A 14 12.61 -3.22 -4.04
C LEU A 14 12.09 -2.30 -5.17
N ILE A 15 11.42 -1.19 -4.84
CA ILE A 15 10.93 -0.18 -5.80
C ILE A 15 12.09 0.35 -6.65
N LYS A 16 13.24 0.66 -6.04
CA LYS A 16 14.43 1.14 -6.77
C LYS A 16 14.96 0.14 -7.79
N LYS A 17 14.81 -1.16 -7.54
CA LYS A 17 15.20 -2.22 -8.49
C LYS A 17 14.16 -2.38 -9.60
N TYR A 18 12.87 -2.46 -9.24
CA TYR A 18 11.80 -2.60 -10.22
C TYR A 18 11.66 -1.38 -11.11
N SER A 19 11.84 -0.16 -10.61
CA SER A 19 11.71 1.05 -11.42
C SER A 19 12.69 1.06 -12.60
N VAL A 20 13.90 0.50 -12.44
CA VAL A 20 14.85 0.35 -13.56
C VAL A 20 14.29 -0.59 -14.64
N ILE A 21 13.66 -1.68 -14.24
CA ILE A 21 13.07 -2.69 -15.14
C ILE A 21 11.80 -2.14 -15.80
N GLU A 22 10.90 -1.54 -15.02
CA GLU A 22 9.69 -0.91 -15.52
C GLU A 22 10.01 0.22 -16.49
N ASN A 23 10.98 1.07 -16.18
CA ASN A 23 11.41 2.15 -17.07
C ASN A 23 12.00 1.62 -18.39
N HIS A 24 12.60 0.43 -18.37
CA HIS A 24 13.09 -0.25 -19.57
C HIS A 24 11.95 -0.84 -20.41
N ASN A 25 11.01 -1.52 -19.75
CA ASN A 25 9.91 -2.24 -20.40
C ASN A 25 8.76 -1.30 -20.83
N VAL A 26 8.52 -0.23 -20.08
CA VAL A 26 7.35 0.65 -20.20
C VAL A 26 7.79 2.11 -20.23
N LYS A 27 7.69 2.74 -21.41
CA LYS A 27 8.17 4.12 -21.60
C LYS A 27 7.28 5.22 -21.02
N HIS A 28 6.06 4.90 -20.58
CA HIS A 28 5.05 5.89 -20.18
C HIS A 28 4.87 6.06 -18.66
N VAL A 29 5.32 5.10 -17.84
CA VAL A 29 5.25 5.16 -16.36
C VAL A 29 6.66 5.23 -15.79
N LEU A 30 7.36 6.33 -16.07
CA LEU A 30 8.75 6.50 -15.64
C LEU A 30 8.84 7.01 -14.20
N ILE A 31 9.24 6.14 -13.27
CA ILE A 31 9.56 6.54 -11.89
C ILE A 31 10.95 7.17 -11.90
N LYS A 32 11.01 8.48 -11.67
CA LYS A 32 12.26 9.26 -11.56
C LYS A 32 12.53 9.75 -10.15
N ASP A 33 11.46 10.10 -9.44
CA ASP A 33 11.51 10.68 -8.11
C ASP A 33 10.75 9.76 -7.14
N ILE A 34 11.30 9.59 -5.94
CA ILE A 34 10.63 8.88 -4.83
C ILE A 34 10.78 9.76 -3.59
N PRO A 35 9.68 10.28 -3.00
CA PRO A 35 8.30 10.17 -3.50
C PRO A 35 8.09 10.92 -4.82
N VAL A 36 7.02 10.59 -5.54
CA VAL A 36 6.69 11.30 -6.78
C VAL A 36 6.07 12.66 -6.48
N ASN A 37 6.24 13.62 -7.39
CA ASN A 37 5.55 14.90 -7.27
C ASN A 37 4.04 14.72 -7.51
N ILE A 38 3.26 14.73 -6.43
CA ILE A 38 1.81 14.51 -6.43
C ILE A 38 1.03 15.57 -7.23
N ASP A 39 1.57 16.78 -7.41
CA ASP A 39 0.92 17.82 -8.20
C ASP A 39 1.25 17.71 -9.69
N SER A 40 2.26 16.93 -10.06
CA SER A 40 2.62 16.73 -11.46
C SER A 40 1.68 15.72 -12.15
N VAL A 41 1.36 15.95 -13.43
CA VAL A 41 0.59 15.00 -14.25
C VAL A 41 1.23 13.61 -14.25
N LYS A 42 2.56 13.54 -14.36
CA LYS A 42 3.32 12.27 -14.38
C LYS A 42 3.24 11.56 -13.03
N GLY A 43 3.45 12.26 -11.92
CA GLY A 43 3.30 11.70 -10.58
C GLY A 43 1.91 11.16 -10.34
N GLN A 44 0.86 11.87 -10.77
CA GLN A 44 -0.51 11.39 -10.64
C GLN A 44 -0.86 10.21 -11.55
N ILE A 45 -0.20 10.05 -12.70
CA ILE A 45 -0.34 8.83 -13.53
C ILE A 45 0.25 7.64 -12.78
N ILE A 46 1.47 7.79 -12.24
CA ILE A 46 2.14 6.74 -11.46
C ILE A 46 1.29 6.34 -10.25
N LEU A 47 0.82 7.32 -9.46
CA LEU A 47 0.00 7.03 -8.27
C LEU A 47 -1.32 6.35 -8.62
N LYS A 48 -1.95 6.69 -9.76
CA LYS A 48 -3.17 6.02 -10.22
C LYS A 48 -2.92 4.58 -10.69
N ASP A 49 -1.80 4.34 -11.36
CA ASP A 49 -1.37 2.99 -11.71
C ASP A 49 -1.19 2.14 -10.44
N ARG A 50 -0.50 2.69 -9.42
CA ARG A 50 -0.33 1.98 -8.13
C ARG A 50 -1.63 1.76 -7.37
N LEU A 51 -2.55 2.73 -7.37
CA LEU A 51 -3.90 2.53 -6.83
C LEU A 51 -4.62 1.36 -7.53
N TRP A 52 -4.46 1.25 -8.84
CA TRP A 52 -5.09 0.20 -9.63
C TRP A 52 -4.50 -1.18 -9.32
N ARG A 53 -3.17 -1.30 -9.21
CA ARG A 53 -2.53 -2.57 -8.81
C ARG A 53 -3.05 -3.10 -7.48
N VAL A 54 -3.13 -2.26 -6.45
CA VAL A 54 -3.74 -2.65 -5.17
C VAL A 54 -5.19 -3.11 -5.35
N THR A 55 -5.93 -2.50 -6.27
CA THR A 55 -7.32 -2.88 -6.58
C THR A 55 -7.41 -4.23 -7.31
N GLU A 56 -6.48 -4.51 -8.22
CA GLU A 56 -6.38 -5.80 -8.93
C GLU A 56 -6.11 -6.95 -7.96
N GLU A 57 -5.12 -6.81 -7.08
CA GLU A 57 -4.83 -7.83 -6.05
C GLU A 57 -5.99 -8.01 -5.06
N CYS A 58 -6.74 -6.94 -4.76
CA CYS A 58 -7.98 -7.06 -3.98
C CYS A 58 -9.04 -7.91 -4.71
N GLY A 59 -9.08 -7.86 -6.04
CA GLY A 59 -9.90 -8.73 -6.89
C GLY A 59 -9.43 -10.17 -6.84
N GLU A 60 -8.14 -10.43 -6.99
CA GLU A 60 -7.54 -11.78 -6.88
C GLU A 60 -7.82 -12.40 -5.50
N LEU A 61 -7.69 -11.60 -4.43
CA LEU A 61 -8.08 -12.03 -3.10
C LEU A 61 -9.56 -12.39 -3.01
N TYR A 62 -10.45 -11.60 -3.61
CA TYR A 62 -11.89 -11.91 -3.61
C TYR A 62 -12.18 -13.23 -4.32
N GLU A 63 -11.51 -13.50 -5.45
CA GLU A 63 -11.60 -14.80 -6.14
C GLU A 63 -11.13 -15.94 -5.23
N ALA A 64 -9.97 -15.81 -4.59
CA ALA A 64 -9.45 -16.80 -3.64
C ALA A 64 -10.39 -17.03 -2.44
N MET A 65 -11.09 -16.00 -1.98
CA MET A 65 -12.11 -16.10 -0.92
C MET A 65 -13.33 -16.90 -1.38
N VAL A 66 -13.82 -16.66 -2.60
CA VAL A 66 -14.94 -17.41 -3.19
C VAL A 66 -14.57 -18.88 -3.41
N GLU A 67 -13.33 -19.16 -3.78
CA GLU A 67 -12.81 -20.52 -3.95
C GLU A 67 -12.45 -21.22 -2.63
N GLU A 68 -12.53 -20.52 -1.50
CA GLU A 68 -12.12 -21.00 -0.17
C GLU A 68 -10.64 -21.49 -0.12
N ASN A 69 -9.79 -20.97 -1.00
CA ASN A 69 -8.39 -21.36 -1.11
C ASN A 69 -7.52 -20.58 -0.11
N LYS A 70 -7.38 -21.14 1.11
CA LYS A 70 -6.64 -20.51 2.21
C LYS A 70 -5.18 -20.14 1.87
N SER A 71 -4.50 -20.96 1.06
CA SER A 71 -3.12 -20.66 0.67
C SER A 71 -3.04 -19.46 -0.26
N HIS A 72 -3.95 -19.35 -1.24
CA HIS A 72 -4.01 -18.20 -2.13
C HIS A 72 -4.42 -16.94 -1.37
N ILE A 73 -5.38 -17.03 -0.46
CA ILE A 73 -5.79 -15.88 0.38
C ILE A 73 -4.58 -15.20 1.07
N LEU A 74 -3.67 -15.99 1.64
CA LEU A 74 -2.49 -15.43 2.30
C LEU A 74 -1.47 -14.86 1.29
N GLU A 75 -1.35 -15.47 0.12
CA GLU A 75 -0.52 -14.94 -0.97
C GLU A 75 -1.06 -13.58 -1.44
N GLU A 76 -2.35 -13.47 -1.72
CA GLU A 76 -2.96 -12.23 -2.20
C GLU A 76 -2.93 -11.12 -1.14
N ILE A 77 -3.13 -11.45 0.15
CA ILE A 77 -2.92 -10.46 1.24
C ILE A 77 -1.47 -9.95 1.24
N SER A 78 -0.50 -10.81 0.95
CA SER A 78 0.90 -10.41 0.85
C SER A 78 1.15 -9.49 -0.34
N ASP A 79 0.52 -9.75 -1.49
CA ASP A 79 0.68 -8.92 -2.68
C ASP A 79 0.02 -7.54 -2.51
N ILE A 80 -1.19 -7.51 -1.96
CA ILE A 80 -1.86 -6.27 -1.54
C ILE A 80 -0.95 -5.45 -0.62
N LEU A 81 -0.31 -6.09 0.37
CA LEU A 81 0.61 -5.41 1.28
C LEU A 81 1.80 -4.79 0.55
N HIS A 82 2.45 -5.52 -0.37
CA HIS A 82 3.59 -5.03 -1.15
C HIS A 82 3.21 -3.80 -1.99
N PHE A 83 2.10 -3.86 -2.73
CA PHE A 83 1.66 -2.74 -3.56
C PHE A 83 1.12 -1.56 -2.73
N MET A 84 0.48 -1.83 -1.59
CA MET A 84 0.04 -0.78 -0.67
C MET A 84 1.24 -0.01 -0.11
N LEU A 85 2.30 -0.70 0.31
CA LEU A 85 3.53 -0.06 0.80
C LEU A 85 4.23 0.74 -0.30
N GLU A 86 4.29 0.21 -1.52
CA GLU A 86 4.81 0.95 -2.67
C GLU A 86 4.02 2.23 -2.92
N LEU A 87 2.69 2.14 -2.94
CA LEU A 87 1.80 3.30 -3.08
C LEU A 87 2.05 4.34 -1.97
N MET A 88 2.16 3.91 -0.71
CA MET A 88 2.45 4.79 0.42
C MET A 88 3.80 5.49 0.27
N ILE A 89 4.85 4.75 -0.07
CA ILE A 89 6.20 5.29 -0.29
C ILE A 89 6.22 6.32 -1.42
N LEU A 90 5.63 5.98 -2.57
CA LEU A 90 5.57 6.89 -3.72
C LEU A 90 4.71 8.12 -3.42
N SER A 91 3.71 7.99 -2.55
CA SER A 91 2.89 9.11 -2.06
C SER A 91 3.62 10.02 -1.06
N GLY A 92 4.76 9.60 -0.52
CA GLY A 92 5.49 10.33 0.52
C GLY A 92 5.02 10.04 1.95
N ILE A 93 4.28 8.95 2.14
CA ILE A 93 3.89 8.46 3.47
C ILE A 93 5.07 7.65 4.02
N SER A 94 5.73 8.15 5.06
CA SER A 94 6.80 7.46 5.79
C SER A 94 6.26 6.69 7.00
N PRO A 95 7.03 5.74 7.57
CA PRO A 95 6.65 5.09 8.84
C PRO A 95 6.32 6.10 9.94
N LYS A 96 7.13 7.16 10.07
CA LYS A 96 6.93 8.22 11.06
C LYS A 96 5.59 8.95 10.84
N TYR A 97 5.29 9.29 9.59
CA TYR A 97 4.03 9.96 9.23
C TYR A 97 2.82 9.04 9.46
N LEU A 98 2.90 7.79 9.03
CA LEU A 98 1.86 6.79 9.27
C LEU A 98 1.56 6.65 10.78
N CYS A 99 2.60 6.52 11.59
CA CYS A 99 2.45 6.43 13.04
C CYS A 99 1.82 7.69 13.64
N SER A 100 2.17 8.90 13.18
CA SER A 100 1.55 10.13 13.71
C SER A 100 0.06 10.26 13.36
N GLU A 101 -0.38 9.61 12.28
CA GLU A 101 -1.80 9.61 11.89
C GLU A 101 -2.61 8.51 12.61
N ILE A 102 -1.99 7.37 12.94
CA ILE A 102 -2.68 6.22 13.55
C ILE A 102 -2.60 6.22 15.08
N ILE A 103 -1.44 6.59 15.65
CA ILE A 103 -1.14 6.37 17.06
C ILE A 103 -1.49 7.63 17.85
N ARG A 104 -2.40 7.51 18.83
CA ARG A 104 -2.93 8.62 19.64
C ARG A 104 -2.10 8.96 20.89
N SER A 105 -1.06 8.18 21.19
CA SER A 105 -0.23 8.34 22.39
C SER A 105 1.26 8.26 22.05
N ASP A 106 2.11 8.71 22.97
CA ASP A 106 3.54 8.41 22.90
C ASP A 106 3.73 6.89 22.81
N TYR A 107 4.48 6.45 21.82
CA TYR A 107 4.74 5.05 21.56
C TYR A 107 6.23 4.76 21.65
N ASN A 108 6.55 3.56 22.15
CA ASN A 108 7.91 3.05 22.09
C ASN A 108 8.28 2.80 20.62
N ASN A 109 9.40 3.38 20.17
CA ASN A 109 9.87 3.29 18.79
C ASN A 109 10.14 1.85 18.30
N ASN A 110 10.19 0.86 19.19
CA ASN A 110 10.51 -0.54 18.85
C ASN A 110 9.29 -1.46 18.66
N CYS A 111 8.05 -0.94 18.68
CA CYS A 111 6.84 -1.76 18.48
C CYS A 111 5.79 -1.10 17.55
N LYS A 112 6.19 -0.29 16.57
CA LYS A 112 5.28 0.51 15.74
C LYS A 112 4.23 -0.35 15.03
N LEU A 113 4.65 -1.43 14.36
CA LEU A 113 3.70 -2.31 13.64
C LEU A 113 2.65 -2.91 14.58
N LYS A 114 3.10 -3.42 15.74
CA LYS A 114 2.21 -3.98 16.76
C LYS A 114 1.23 -2.94 17.32
N ILE A 115 1.70 -1.71 17.54
CA ILE A 115 0.87 -0.61 18.03
C ILE A 115 -0.15 -0.18 16.96
N ILE A 116 0.20 -0.20 15.67
CA ILE A 116 -0.76 0.01 14.58
C ILE A 116 -1.88 -1.04 14.66
N PHE A 117 -1.54 -2.33 14.74
CA PHE A 117 -2.52 -3.43 14.86
C PHE A 117 -3.47 -3.28 16.06
N PHE A 118 -2.97 -2.77 17.17
CA PHE A 118 -3.79 -2.47 18.35
C PHE A 118 -4.69 -1.26 18.11
N ASN A 119 -4.14 -0.17 17.53
CA ASN A 119 -4.88 1.08 17.36
C ASN A 119 -5.96 0.99 16.27
N THR A 120 -5.83 0.10 15.29
CA THR A 120 -6.85 -0.07 14.23
C THR A 120 -8.23 -0.43 14.76
N ASP A 121 -8.31 -1.06 15.95
CA ASP A 121 -9.60 -1.41 16.58
C ASP A 121 -10.42 -0.19 16.98
N PHE A 122 -9.76 0.95 17.21
CA PHE A 122 -10.43 2.21 17.59
C PHE A 122 -10.85 3.05 16.38
N PHE A 123 -10.57 2.59 15.16
CA PHE A 123 -11.02 3.25 13.93
C PHE A 123 -12.44 2.82 13.59
N ARG A 124 -13.31 3.79 13.33
CA ARG A 124 -14.77 3.65 13.16
C ARG A 124 -15.23 2.86 11.93
N TYR A 125 -14.32 2.38 11.10
CA TYR A 125 -14.64 1.47 9.99
C TYR A 125 -15.09 0.13 10.56
N ILE A 126 -16.40 -0.01 10.75
CA ILE A 126 -17.01 -1.32 10.92
C ILE A 126 -16.76 -2.01 9.60
N LEU A 127 -16.05 -3.14 9.63
CA LEU A 127 -15.94 -3.99 8.45
C LEU A 127 -17.37 -4.31 8.00
N ASN A 128 -17.74 -3.83 6.82
CA ASN A 128 -18.98 -4.25 6.19
C ASN A 128 -18.86 -5.74 5.84
N LYS A 129 -19.95 -6.37 5.40
CA LYS A 129 -19.88 -7.77 4.95
C LYS A 129 -18.81 -7.97 3.84
N ASP A 130 -18.50 -6.93 3.08
CA ASP A 130 -17.50 -6.95 2.01
C ASP A 130 -16.18 -6.29 2.44
N LEU A 131 -15.32 -7.07 3.10
CA LEU A 131 -14.00 -6.64 3.60
C LEU A 131 -13.12 -6.02 2.49
N ILE A 132 -13.24 -6.53 1.27
CA ILE A 132 -12.52 -6.05 0.09
C ILE A 132 -12.96 -4.64 -0.31
N PHE A 133 -14.27 -4.38 -0.26
CA PHE A 133 -14.80 -3.07 -0.60
C PHE A 133 -14.31 -1.99 0.38
N ASP A 134 -14.15 -2.35 1.66
CA ASP A 134 -13.63 -1.44 2.67
C ASP A 134 -12.17 -1.02 2.42
N ILE A 135 -11.39 -1.82 1.68
CA ILE A 135 -10.04 -1.47 1.21
C ILE A 135 -10.12 -0.59 -0.05
N ILE A 136 -10.92 -0.98 -1.04
CA ILE A 136 -10.99 -0.32 -2.36
C ILE A 136 -11.66 1.06 -2.31
N MET A 137 -12.71 1.22 -1.50
CA MET A 137 -13.49 2.45 -1.46
C MET A 137 -12.63 3.68 -1.07
N PRO A 138 -11.82 3.65 0.01
CA PRO A 138 -10.89 4.74 0.30
C PRO A 138 -9.88 4.98 -0.84
N LEU A 139 -9.36 3.95 -1.51
CA LEU A 139 -8.44 4.11 -2.66
C LEU A 139 -9.12 4.89 -3.81
N THR A 140 -10.40 4.63 -4.05
CA THR A 140 -11.19 5.38 -5.04
C THR A 140 -11.28 6.86 -4.67
N PHE A 141 -11.49 7.16 -3.38
CA PHE A 141 -11.50 8.55 -2.89
C PHE A 141 -10.11 9.21 -2.96
N ALA A 142 -9.04 8.47 -2.72
CA ALA A 142 -7.67 8.93 -2.93
C ALA A 142 -7.45 9.28 -4.42
N GLY A 143 -7.83 8.38 -5.34
CA GLY A 143 -7.76 8.63 -6.79
C GLY A 143 -8.56 9.86 -7.25
N ASN A 144 -9.67 10.15 -6.57
CA ASN A 144 -10.46 11.37 -6.81
C ASN A 144 -9.75 12.65 -6.40
N CYS A 145 -8.78 12.61 -5.48
CA CYS A 145 -7.96 13.78 -5.13
C CYS A 145 -6.96 14.11 -6.25
N LEU A 146 -6.56 13.12 -7.06
CA LEU A 146 -5.60 13.27 -8.15
C LEU A 146 -6.27 13.86 -9.41
N LYS A 147 -6.38 15.20 -9.47
CA LYS A 147 -7.14 15.94 -10.50
C LYS A 147 -6.38 16.31 -11.78
N ASN A 148 -5.06 16.15 -11.84
CA ASN A 148 -4.21 16.54 -12.98
C ASN A 148 -4.15 15.43 -14.03
N LYS A 149 -5.27 15.30 -14.76
CA LYS A 149 -5.46 14.31 -15.83
C LYS A 149 -4.75 14.74 -17.12
N PRO A 150 -4.31 13.81 -18.00
CA PRO A 150 -3.61 14.14 -19.24
C PRO A 150 -4.34 15.13 -20.17
N TRP A 151 -5.67 15.13 -20.16
CA TRP A 151 -6.50 16.02 -21.00
C TRP A 151 -6.85 17.35 -20.33
N LYS A 152 -6.51 17.54 -19.04
CA LYS A 152 -6.90 18.74 -18.29
C LYS A 152 -5.85 19.83 -18.43
N GLN A 153 -6.27 21.00 -18.89
CA GLN A 153 -5.37 22.14 -19.12
C GLN A 153 -5.11 22.96 -17.84
N ALA A 154 -6.09 23.02 -16.93
CA ALA A 154 -5.95 23.74 -15.66
C ALA A 154 -5.16 22.90 -14.64
N PHE A 155 -4.10 23.50 -14.09
CA PHE A 155 -3.36 22.95 -12.96
C PHE A 155 -4.20 23.08 -11.67
N ILE A 156 -4.32 21.98 -10.92
CA ILE A 156 -5.00 21.94 -9.63
C ILE A 156 -4.04 21.36 -8.60
N ILE A 157 -3.82 22.10 -7.52
CA ILE A 157 -3.07 21.62 -6.36
C ILE A 157 -3.88 20.51 -5.68
N THR A 158 -3.20 19.41 -5.38
CA THR A 158 -3.81 18.26 -4.71
C THR A 158 -3.98 18.56 -3.22
N ASP A 159 -5.16 18.25 -2.67
CA ASP A 159 -5.33 18.20 -1.22
C ASP A 159 -4.60 16.97 -0.66
N ILE A 160 -3.30 17.14 -0.41
CA ILE A 160 -2.40 16.06 0.01
C ILE A 160 -2.82 15.45 1.35
N LYS A 161 -3.35 16.27 2.28
CA LYS A 161 -3.81 15.77 3.58
C LYS A 161 -5.00 14.83 3.42
N LYS A 162 -5.99 15.25 2.62
CA LYS A 162 -7.16 14.41 2.31
C LYS A 162 -6.77 13.15 1.53
N TYR A 163 -5.85 13.27 0.57
CA TYR A 163 -5.31 12.14 -0.18
C TYR A 163 -4.63 11.12 0.75
N HIS A 164 -3.67 11.54 1.58
CA HIS A 164 -2.99 10.66 2.52
C HIS A 164 -3.94 10.00 3.51
N LYS A 165 -4.92 10.75 4.01
CA LYS A 165 -5.95 10.20 4.89
C LYS A 165 -6.65 9.00 4.25
N TYR A 166 -7.04 9.08 2.98
CA TYR A 166 -7.70 7.97 2.30
C TYR A 166 -6.79 6.75 2.06
N ILE A 167 -5.51 6.97 1.74
CA ILE A 167 -4.52 5.88 1.63
C ILE A 167 -4.36 5.18 2.99
N ILE A 168 -4.24 5.94 4.07
CA ILE A 168 -4.10 5.41 5.43
C ILE A 168 -5.38 4.69 5.88
N ASP A 169 -6.56 5.22 5.57
CA ASP A 169 -7.84 4.56 5.85
C ASP A 169 -7.91 3.19 5.13
N SER A 170 -7.46 3.10 3.86
CA SER A 170 -7.36 1.83 3.13
C SER A 170 -6.37 0.84 3.79
N PHE A 171 -5.19 1.32 4.18
CA PHE A 171 -4.21 0.51 4.90
C PHE A 171 -4.75 -0.01 6.24
N VAL A 172 -5.50 0.81 7.00
CA VAL A 172 -6.17 0.38 8.23
C VAL A 172 -7.19 -0.74 7.95
N CYS A 173 -7.93 -0.67 6.84
CA CYS A 173 -8.84 -1.75 6.43
C CYS A 173 -8.08 -3.04 6.08
N LEU A 174 -6.92 -2.94 5.42
CA LEU A 174 -6.05 -4.09 5.17
C LEU A 174 -5.58 -4.74 6.48
N ILE A 175 -5.17 -3.95 7.48
CA ILE A 175 -4.80 -4.49 8.80
C ILE A 175 -6.00 -5.19 9.48
N LYS A 176 -7.21 -4.63 9.36
CA LYS A 176 -8.41 -5.29 9.89
C LYS A 176 -8.74 -6.60 9.18
N LEU A 177 -8.57 -6.66 7.86
CA LEU A 177 -8.66 -7.89 7.08
C LEU A 177 -7.64 -8.93 7.56
N CYS A 178 -6.38 -8.53 7.78
CA CYS A 178 -5.35 -9.42 8.33
C CYS A 178 -5.80 -10.02 9.68
N LYS A 179 -6.33 -9.18 10.58
CA LYS A 179 -6.85 -9.64 11.88
C LYS A 179 -8.05 -10.59 11.74
N TYR A 180 -8.93 -10.34 10.77
CA TYR A 180 -10.05 -11.24 10.48
C TYR A 180 -9.56 -12.65 10.09
N TYR A 181 -8.46 -12.74 9.34
CA TYR A 181 -7.80 -14.00 9.00
C TYR A 181 -6.84 -14.53 10.09
N GLY A 182 -6.80 -13.91 11.27
CA GLY A 182 -5.96 -14.34 12.39
C GLY A 182 -4.46 -14.03 12.21
N ILE A 183 -4.11 -13.15 11.27
CA ILE A 183 -2.73 -12.72 11.03
C ILE A 183 -2.35 -11.68 12.09
N SER A 184 -1.33 -11.98 12.90
CA SER A 184 -0.75 -11.04 13.86
C SER A 184 0.20 -10.03 13.21
N SER A 185 0.69 -9.05 13.97
CA SER A 185 1.73 -8.13 13.49
C SER A 185 3.03 -8.85 13.11
N GLU A 186 3.36 -9.90 13.84
CA GLU A 186 4.52 -10.75 13.61
C GLU A 186 4.33 -11.60 12.35
N ASP A 187 3.13 -12.18 12.15
CA ASP A 187 2.80 -12.93 10.93
C ASP A 187 2.81 -12.05 9.68
N LEU A 188 2.29 -10.82 9.77
CA LEU A 188 2.29 -9.88 8.65
C LEU A 188 3.72 -9.52 8.22
N TYR A 189 4.62 -9.35 9.19
CA TYR A 189 6.04 -9.12 8.92
C TYR A 189 6.67 -10.32 8.20
N GLU A 190 6.45 -11.54 8.70
CA GLU A 190 6.98 -12.75 8.06
C GLU A 190 6.42 -12.99 6.66
N LEU A 191 5.13 -12.71 6.47
CA LEU A 191 4.45 -12.79 5.17
C LEU A 191 5.11 -11.84 4.17
N TYR A 192 5.31 -10.57 4.57
CA TYR A 192 6.01 -9.58 3.77
C TYR A 192 7.42 -10.05 3.37
N ILE A 193 8.22 -10.48 4.34
CA ILE A 193 9.62 -10.88 4.12
C ILE A 193 9.70 -12.09 3.18
N THR A 194 8.78 -13.04 3.33
CA THR A 194 8.70 -14.24 2.48
C THR A 194 8.41 -13.85 1.03
N LYS A 195 7.40 -13.01 0.78
CA LYS A 195 7.10 -12.54 -0.58
C LYS A 195 8.20 -11.64 -1.14
N ASN A 196 8.82 -10.79 -0.33
CA ASN A 196 9.96 -9.97 -0.76
C ASN A 196 11.10 -10.86 -1.29
N LYS A 197 11.46 -11.94 -0.59
CA LYS A 197 12.47 -12.91 -1.07
C LYS A 197 12.10 -13.52 -2.43
N ILE A 198 10.83 -13.85 -2.63
CA ILE A 198 10.31 -14.37 -3.92
C ILE A 198 10.46 -13.31 -5.02
N ASN A 199 10.06 -12.06 -4.76
CA ASN A 199 10.15 -10.96 -5.71
C ASN A 199 11.62 -10.62 -6.08
N GLN A 200 12.52 -10.61 -5.10
CA GLN A 200 13.96 -10.47 -5.35
C GLN A 200 14.51 -11.62 -6.21
N LYS A 201 14.02 -12.85 -6.01
CA LYS A 201 14.36 -13.99 -6.86
C LYS A 201 13.83 -13.80 -8.28
N ARG A 202 12.58 -13.39 -8.47
CA ARG A 202 11.97 -13.10 -9.80
C ARG A 202 12.81 -12.09 -10.58
N ILE A 203 13.22 -10.99 -9.94
CA ILE A 203 14.14 -9.99 -10.52
C ILE A 203 15.46 -10.65 -10.97
N LYS A 204 16.09 -11.43 -10.10
CA LYS A 204 17.38 -12.08 -10.38
C LYS A 204 17.27 -13.08 -11.54
N THR A 205 16.16 -13.81 -11.63
CA THR A 205 15.93 -14.82 -12.67
C THR A 205 15.32 -14.26 -13.95
N LYS A 206 14.96 -12.96 -13.98
CA LYS A 206 14.23 -12.33 -15.10
C LYS A 206 12.94 -13.07 -15.46
N TYR A 207 12.26 -13.60 -14.43
CA TYR A 207 10.88 -14.08 -14.56
C TYR A 207 9.97 -12.86 -14.58
#